data_AF-A0A1V0RT53-F1
#
_entry.id   AF-A0A1V0RT53-F1
#
_cell.length_a   1.000
_cell.length_b   1.000
_cell.length_c   1.000
_cell.angle_alpha   90.00
_cell.angle_beta   90.00
_cell.angle_gamma   90.00
#
_symmetry.space_group_name_H-M   'P 1'
#
loop_
_entity.id
_entity.type
_entity.pdbx_description
1 polymer ?
#
loop_
_entity_poly.entity_id
_entity_poly.type
_entity_poly.pdbx_seq_one_letter_code
_entity_poly.pdbx_strand_id
1 'polypeptide(L)'
;MYTLSIERRYSKNQIKLAGRLLGGAVQRTPEVEEAFRIVHNWRLHHAYPMVRERAKLTRLVKPQGGLTAGRLKRLFSIRKKLFRRSAELDQMQDLVGCRAIVPSMDALQEVLSKYKTVDDGGRVRRKTDYIANPKTSGYRSIHLILKFGERGAGEKHVGCNVEIQLRTQLQHVWATTVEAVGSMRTEDLKAGEGNTEWLRFLTLMSGHIAELEGQPLGEHLSMSPKDLRREARELSKNLNVKHNLSTFSQFMHEADTNGGSYGSRYMLRMNRETGNIQVSPAWRELFAFDDLEDSLDETKQSIEVSVDNMASLRQAYPNYFADTRSFIEILDDLEGAKPPKRKSTLDMLDLSFLPKDPPTSNKGKVVYLDYTRKVYWGGDLVGRWEKGVYGTYLFSPGNEDYFAFESGNLRRFNEDLKLWLEGE
;
A
#
# COMPACT_ATOMS: atom_id res chain seq x y z
N MET A 1 10.34 -15.50 -16.64
CA MET A 1 10.11 -15.15 -15.21
C MET A 1 11.17 -15.80 -14.30
N TYR A 2 12.47 -15.73 -14.64
CA TYR A 2 13.53 -16.59 -14.07
C TYR A 2 14.58 -15.91 -13.16
N THR A 3 14.46 -14.62 -12.87
CA THR A 3 15.58 -13.85 -12.31
C THR A 3 15.29 -13.26 -10.92
N LEU A 4 14.47 -13.91 -10.09
CA LEU A 4 14.14 -13.40 -8.75
C LEU A 4 15.07 -13.88 -7.63
N SER A 5 15.97 -14.82 -7.92
CA SER A 5 16.79 -15.47 -6.89
C SER A 5 18.16 -14.82 -6.74
N ILE A 6 18.27 -13.78 -5.89
CA ILE A 6 19.56 -13.25 -5.44
C ILE A 6 20.19 -14.22 -4.44
N GLU A 7 21.45 -14.58 -4.66
CA GLU A 7 22.18 -15.48 -3.75
C GLU A 7 22.76 -14.72 -2.55
N ARG A 8 22.83 -15.41 -1.41
CA ARG A 8 23.53 -14.92 -0.23
C ARG A 8 25.04 -14.99 -0.49
N ARG A 9 25.64 -13.84 -0.80
CA ARG A 9 27.08 -13.73 -1.13
C ARG A 9 27.99 -13.75 0.10
N TYR A 10 27.42 -13.45 1.27
CA TYR A 10 28.17 -13.25 2.50
C TYR A 10 27.83 -14.29 3.56
N SER A 11 28.81 -14.64 4.40
CA SER A 11 28.61 -15.54 5.53
C SER A 11 27.70 -14.90 6.59
N LYS A 12 27.08 -15.73 7.46
CA LYS A 12 26.27 -15.22 8.58
C LYS A 12 27.07 -14.29 9.51
N ASN A 13 28.37 -14.57 9.69
CA ASN A 13 29.23 -13.73 10.54
C ASN A 13 29.47 -12.35 9.92
N GLN A 14 29.71 -12.28 8.60
CA GLN A 14 29.82 -11.00 7.89
C GLN A 14 28.52 -10.21 7.96
N ILE A 15 27.37 -10.86 7.79
CA ILE A 15 26.05 -10.24 7.89
C ILE A 15 25.82 -9.67 9.30
N LYS A 16 26.14 -10.43 10.35
CA LYS A 16 26.06 -9.95 11.74
C LYS A 16 26.95 -8.74 11.98
N LEU A 17 28.22 -8.81 11.56
CA LEU A 17 29.19 -7.73 11.75
C LEU A 17 28.75 -6.45 11.03
N ALA A 18 28.29 -6.56 9.78
CA ALA A 18 27.73 -5.44 9.03
C ALA A 18 26.51 -4.84 9.73
N GLY A 19 25.60 -5.68 10.24
CA GLY A 19 24.44 -5.24 11.01
C GLY A 19 24.83 -4.47 12.27
N ARG A 20 25.84 -4.94 13.01
CA ARG A 20 26.35 -4.25 14.21
C ARG A 20 26.97 -2.89 13.86
N LEU A 21 27.74 -2.82 12.77
CA LEU A 21 28.34 -1.57 12.31
C LEU A 21 27.26 -0.53 11.95
N LEU A 22 26.22 -0.95 11.20
CA LEU A 22 25.13 -0.05 10.81
C LEU A 22 24.17 0.33 11.95
N GLY A 23 24.25 -0.37 13.09
CA GLY A 23 23.52 -0.04 14.31
C GLY A 23 24.16 1.11 15.12
N GLY A 24 25.31 1.65 14.72
CA GLY A 24 25.93 2.80 15.38
C GLY A 24 25.52 4.16 14.79
N ALA A 25 26.17 5.23 15.25
CA ALA A 25 26.22 6.49 14.51
C ALA A 25 27.02 6.24 13.22
N VAL A 26 26.46 6.59 12.07
CA VAL A 26 27.02 6.24 10.77
C VAL A 26 27.46 7.51 10.06
N GLN A 27 28.76 7.68 9.87
CA GLN A 27 29.31 8.60 8.89
C GLN A 27 29.59 7.84 7.60
N ARG A 28 29.60 8.54 6.46
CA ARG A 28 29.91 7.92 5.18
C ARG A 28 31.39 7.57 5.10
N THR A 29 31.72 6.29 5.29
CA THR A 29 33.06 5.74 5.12
C THR A 29 33.02 4.49 4.22
N PRO A 30 34.12 4.09 3.58
CA PRO A 30 34.16 2.87 2.77
C PRO A 30 33.68 1.61 3.51
N GLU A 31 33.97 1.50 4.81
CA GLU A 31 33.55 0.37 5.65
C GLU A 31 32.03 0.35 5.84
N VAL A 32 31.43 1.54 6.01
CA VAL A 32 29.98 1.70 6.10
C VAL A 32 29.31 1.35 4.77
N GLU A 33 29.86 1.82 3.65
CA GLU A 33 29.35 1.50 2.32
C GLU A 33 29.37 -0.02 2.05
N GLU A 34 30.45 -0.72 2.45
CA GLU A 34 30.50 -2.18 2.36
C GLU A 34 29.48 -2.85 3.29
N ALA A 35 29.33 -2.37 4.53
CA ALA A 35 28.32 -2.92 5.44
C ALA A 35 26.90 -2.77 4.86
N PHE A 36 26.59 -1.63 4.25
CA PHE A 36 25.33 -1.45 3.54
C PHE A 36 25.16 -2.41 2.37
N ARG A 37 26.21 -2.66 1.58
CA ARG A 37 26.19 -3.65 0.50
C ARG A 37 25.88 -5.06 1.02
N ILE A 38 26.49 -5.45 2.13
CA ILE A 38 26.24 -6.75 2.81
C ILE A 38 24.78 -6.84 3.29
N VAL A 39 24.31 -5.82 4.02
CA VAL A 39 22.94 -5.77 4.53
C VAL A 39 21.92 -5.78 3.40
N HIS A 40 22.18 -5.03 2.33
CA HIS A 40 21.32 -4.96 1.15
C HIS A 40 21.29 -6.30 0.39
N ASN A 41 22.42 -6.99 0.21
CA ASN A 41 22.43 -8.34 -0.36
C ASN A 41 21.61 -9.32 0.48
N TRP A 42 21.77 -9.30 1.81
CA TRP A 42 20.98 -10.14 2.71
C TRP A 42 19.48 -9.84 2.63
N ARG A 43 19.12 -8.56 2.57
CA ARG A 43 17.73 -8.11 2.37
C ARG A 43 17.18 -8.58 1.01
N LEU A 44 17.93 -8.42 -0.07
CA LEU A 44 17.52 -8.85 -1.42
C LEU A 44 17.42 -10.36 -1.56
N HIS A 45 18.24 -11.12 -0.84
CA HIS A 45 18.17 -12.58 -0.79
C HIS A 45 16.76 -13.05 -0.34
N HIS A 46 16.14 -12.33 0.60
CA HIS A 46 14.78 -12.62 1.07
C HIS A 46 13.66 -12.27 0.06
N ALA A 47 13.96 -11.57 -1.04
CA ALA A 47 12.95 -11.14 -2.00
C ALA A 47 12.29 -12.32 -2.73
N TYR A 48 13.04 -13.40 -2.99
CA TYR A 48 12.48 -14.60 -3.63
C TYR A 48 11.39 -15.26 -2.76
N PRO A 49 11.64 -15.61 -1.48
CA PRO A 49 10.61 -16.07 -0.55
C PRO A 49 9.37 -15.17 -0.53
N MET A 50 9.56 -13.85 -0.45
CA MET A 50 8.46 -12.89 -0.43
C MET A 50 7.58 -12.98 -1.68
N VAL A 51 8.17 -13.02 -2.89
CA VAL A 51 7.39 -13.10 -4.14
C VAL A 51 6.63 -14.43 -4.23
N ARG A 52 7.24 -15.53 -3.79
CA ARG A 52 6.60 -16.85 -3.76
C ARG A 52 5.42 -16.88 -2.81
N GLU A 53 5.58 -16.38 -1.59
CA GLU A 53 4.51 -16.32 -0.61
C GLU A 53 3.43 -15.30 -1.01
N ARG A 54 3.79 -14.17 -1.62
CA ARG A 54 2.81 -13.22 -2.19
C ARG A 54 1.94 -13.92 -3.22
N ALA A 55 2.53 -14.65 -4.17
CA ALA A 55 1.76 -15.34 -5.21
C ALA A 55 0.76 -16.36 -4.65
N LYS A 56 1.13 -17.09 -3.58
CA LYS A 56 0.19 -17.97 -2.86
C LYS A 56 -0.94 -17.16 -2.22
N LEU A 57 -0.59 -16.08 -1.52
CA LEU A 57 -1.55 -15.20 -0.85
C LEU A 57 -2.51 -14.53 -1.84
N THR A 58 -2.03 -14.10 -3.01
CA THR A 58 -2.85 -13.50 -4.07
C THR A 58 -3.98 -14.43 -4.53
N ARG A 59 -3.72 -15.75 -4.63
CA ARG A 59 -4.74 -16.74 -5.02
C ARG A 59 -5.89 -16.83 -4.02
N LEU A 60 -5.63 -16.51 -2.75
CA LEU A 60 -6.65 -16.51 -1.69
C LEU A 60 -7.35 -15.17 -1.56
N VAL A 61 -6.62 -14.07 -1.76
CA VAL A 61 -7.10 -12.70 -1.55
C VAL A 61 -7.89 -12.15 -2.74
N LYS A 62 -7.48 -12.46 -3.97
CA LYS A 62 -8.14 -11.92 -5.18
C LYS A 62 -9.61 -12.35 -5.31
N PRO A 63 -10.01 -13.61 -5.03
CA PRO A 63 -11.42 -14.01 -5.01
C PRO A 63 -12.27 -13.24 -4.01
N GLN A 64 -11.66 -12.71 -2.95
CA GLN A 64 -12.33 -11.88 -1.94
C GLN A 64 -12.46 -10.41 -2.33
N GLY A 65 -12.07 -10.04 -3.56
CA GLY A 65 -12.01 -8.63 -3.98
C GLY A 65 -10.89 -7.82 -3.31
N GLY A 66 -9.93 -8.50 -2.68
CA GLY A 66 -8.78 -7.86 -2.05
C GLY A 66 -7.57 -7.74 -2.98
N LEU A 67 -6.49 -7.15 -2.46
CA LEU A 67 -5.20 -7.04 -3.14
C LEU A 67 -4.05 -7.46 -2.25
N THR A 68 -2.92 -7.78 -2.88
CA THR A 68 -1.68 -8.14 -2.18
C THR A 68 -0.50 -7.29 -2.64
N ALA A 69 0.38 -6.94 -1.71
CA ALA A 69 1.62 -6.22 -1.99
C ALA A 69 2.79 -6.89 -1.27
N GLY A 70 3.92 -7.05 -1.94
CA GLY A 70 5.20 -7.42 -1.33
C GLY A 70 5.99 -6.16 -0.99
N ARG A 71 6.79 -6.20 0.05
CA ARG A 71 7.65 -5.08 0.47
C ARG A 71 8.98 -5.58 1.01
N LEU A 72 10.06 -4.96 0.56
CA LEU A 72 11.35 -5.03 1.24
C LEU A 72 11.40 -3.95 2.31
N LYS A 73 11.91 -4.31 3.49
CA LYS A 73 12.03 -3.35 4.58
C LYS A 73 13.03 -2.25 4.24
N ARG A 74 12.67 -1.00 4.56
CA ARG A 74 13.52 0.17 4.35
C ARG A 74 14.84 0.03 5.10
N LEU A 75 15.96 0.39 4.48
CA LEU A 75 17.28 0.33 5.11
C LEU A 75 17.32 1.17 6.40
N PHE A 76 16.74 2.37 6.37
CA PHE A 76 16.56 3.21 7.55
C PHE A 76 15.86 2.47 8.70
N SER A 77 14.77 1.74 8.42
CA SER A 77 14.05 0.96 9.43
C SER A 77 14.81 -0.28 9.92
N ILE A 78 15.70 -0.85 9.09
CA ILE A 78 16.62 -1.92 9.51
C ILE A 78 17.65 -1.33 10.49
N ARG A 79 18.27 -0.19 10.16
CA ARG A 79 19.21 0.52 11.03
C ARG A 79 18.60 0.90 12.38
N LYS A 80 17.41 1.50 12.41
CA LYS A 80 16.70 1.85 13.66
C LYS A 80 16.51 0.62 14.58
N LYS A 81 16.24 -0.57 14.01
CA LYS A 81 16.14 -1.82 14.80
C LYS A 81 17.49 -2.33 15.31
N LEU A 82 18.54 -2.22 14.49
CA LEU A 82 19.90 -2.60 14.86
C LEU A 82 20.46 -1.67 15.95
N PHE A 83 20.21 -0.37 15.84
CA PHE A 83 20.56 0.64 16.83
C PHE A 83 19.91 0.37 18.18
N ARG A 84 18.60 0.05 18.20
CA ARG A 84 17.88 -0.36 19.41
C ARG A 84 18.31 -1.73 19.96
N ARG A 85 19.26 -2.42 19.31
CA ARG A 85 19.72 -3.80 19.61
C ARG A 85 18.57 -4.80 19.78
N SER A 86 17.48 -4.56 19.06
CA SER A 86 16.24 -5.34 19.16
C SER A 86 16.32 -6.69 18.43
N ALA A 87 17.29 -6.84 17.52
CA ALA A 87 17.59 -8.09 16.81
C ALA A 87 18.99 -8.02 16.19
N GLU A 88 19.65 -9.17 16.05
CA GLU A 88 20.78 -9.35 15.13
C GLU A 88 20.26 -9.46 13.68
N LEU A 89 21.04 -8.97 12.71
CA LEU A 89 20.57 -8.86 11.33
C LEU A 89 20.21 -10.21 10.69
N ASP A 90 20.96 -11.27 10.99
CA ASP A 90 20.71 -12.62 10.46
C ASP A 90 19.49 -13.29 11.10
N GLN A 91 18.99 -12.75 12.21
CA GLN A 91 17.80 -13.23 12.92
C GLN A 91 16.57 -12.35 12.67
N MET A 92 16.72 -11.21 11.99
CA MET A 92 15.62 -10.27 11.74
C MET A 92 14.52 -10.94 10.90
N GLN A 93 13.32 -11.03 11.48
CA GLN A 93 12.20 -11.77 10.90
C GLN A 93 11.41 -10.98 9.85
N ASP A 94 11.52 -9.65 9.87
CA ASP A 94 10.71 -8.73 9.06
C ASP A 94 11.54 -7.98 8.00
N LEU A 95 12.56 -8.63 7.42
CA LEU A 95 13.34 -8.06 6.31
C LEU A 95 12.50 -7.90 5.03
N VAL A 96 11.54 -8.78 4.83
CA VAL A 96 10.56 -8.75 3.76
C VAL A 96 9.18 -9.08 4.32
N GLY A 97 8.14 -8.59 3.67
CA GLY A 97 6.80 -9.00 4.02
C GLY A 97 5.80 -8.89 2.88
N CYS A 98 4.71 -9.63 3.03
CA CYS A 98 3.53 -9.56 2.19
C CYS A 98 2.40 -8.91 2.98
N ARG A 99 1.70 -7.99 2.34
CA ARG A 99 0.49 -7.36 2.83
C ARG A 99 -0.68 -7.95 2.06
N ALA A 100 -1.70 -8.41 2.77
CA ALA A 100 -3.01 -8.73 2.21
C ALA A 100 -4.02 -7.73 2.75
N ILE A 101 -4.69 -7.04 1.84
CA ILE A 101 -5.75 -6.08 2.13
C ILE A 101 -7.04 -6.66 1.56
N VAL A 102 -8.00 -6.88 2.42
CA VAL A 102 -9.31 -7.48 2.09
C VAL A 102 -10.44 -6.52 2.45
N PRO A 103 -11.62 -6.60 1.81
CA PRO A 103 -12.67 -5.60 2.02
C PRO A 103 -13.31 -5.64 3.41
N SER A 104 -13.36 -6.80 4.07
CA SER A 104 -14.10 -6.97 5.33
C SER A 104 -13.43 -7.98 6.28
N MET A 105 -13.94 -8.04 7.52
CA MET A 105 -13.53 -9.04 8.50
C MET A 105 -13.88 -10.48 8.06
N ASP A 106 -15.01 -10.69 7.37
CA ASP A 106 -15.37 -12.02 6.85
C ASP A 106 -14.37 -12.50 5.81
N ALA A 107 -14.04 -11.65 4.84
CA ALA A 107 -13.00 -11.92 3.85
C ALA A 107 -11.63 -12.19 4.51
N LEU A 108 -11.34 -11.48 5.61
CA LEU A 108 -10.12 -11.69 6.40
C LEU A 108 -10.09 -13.09 7.02
N GLN A 109 -11.19 -13.53 7.64
CA GLN A 109 -11.28 -14.87 8.23
C GLN A 109 -11.24 -15.96 7.16
N GLU A 110 -11.86 -15.73 6.00
CA GLU A 110 -11.81 -16.68 4.89
C GLU A 110 -10.37 -16.86 4.36
N VAL A 111 -9.64 -15.76 4.13
CA VAL A 111 -8.24 -15.83 3.74
C VAL A 111 -7.39 -16.52 4.80
N LEU A 112 -7.59 -16.18 6.08
CA LEU A 112 -6.80 -16.75 7.18
C LEU A 112 -7.02 -18.25 7.34
N SER A 113 -8.27 -18.72 7.25
CA SER A 113 -8.62 -20.14 7.33
C SER A 113 -8.03 -20.93 6.17
N LYS A 114 -8.23 -20.46 4.92
CA LYS A 114 -7.66 -21.09 3.73
C LYS A 114 -6.13 -21.09 3.75
N TYR A 115 -5.51 -20.01 4.22
CA TYR A 115 -4.05 -19.93 4.30
C TYR A 115 -3.48 -20.97 5.28
N LYS A 116 -4.17 -21.24 6.40
CA LYS A 116 -3.79 -22.32 7.33
C LYS A 116 -3.91 -23.70 6.69
N THR A 117 -4.97 -23.96 5.93
CA THR A 117 -5.15 -25.24 5.21
C THR A 117 -4.06 -25.45 4.16
N VAL A 118 -3.63 -24.38 3.50
CA VAL A 118 -2.52 -24.41 2.53
C VAL A 118 -1.15 -24.50 3.20
N ASP A 119 -1.00 -24.00 4.44
CA ASP A 119 0.21 -24.17 5.25
C ASP A 119 0.19 -25.48 6.05
N ASP A 120 0.18 -26.59 5.34
CA ASP A 120 0.14 -27.97 5.89
C ASP A 120 1.43 -28.44 6.60
N GLY A 121 2.50 -27.63 6.55
CA GLY A 121 3.84 -28.01 7.01
C GLY A 121 4.39 -27.27 8.24
N GLY A 122 3.57 -26.51 8.97
CA GLY A 122 4.01 -25.79 10.18
C GLY A 122 5.06 -24.70 9.92
N ARG A 123 4.98 -24.02 8.76
CA ARG A 123 5.96 -22.98 8.38
C ARG A 123 5.68 -21.67 9.09
N VAL A 124 4.43 -21.41 9.50
CA VAL A 124 4.09 -20.31 10.42
C VAL A 124 4.74 -20.57 11.79
N ARG A 125 5.74 -19.76 12.13
CA ARG A 125 6.48 -19.83 13.40
C ARG A 125 5.86 -18.99 14.50
N ARG A 126 5.17 -17.91 14.13
CA ARG A 126 4.48 -17.02 15.07
C ARG A 126 3.25 -16.44 14.43
N LYS A 127 2.13 -16.44 15.16
CA LYS A 127 0.94 -15.63 14.89
C LYS A 127 0.82 -14.58 15.99
N THR A 128 0.55 -13.34 15.60
CA THR A 128 0.15 -12.28 16.53
C THR A 128 -1.12 -11.63 16.03
N ASP A 129 -2.12 -11.53 16.90
CA ASP A 129 -3.46 -11.06 16.56
C ASP A 129 -3.68 -9.65 17.12
N TYR A 130 -3.25 -8.64 16.36
CA TYR A 130 -3.45 -7.24 16.75
C TYR A 130 -4.88 -6.74 16.46
N ILE A 131 -5.76 -7.56 15.90
CA ILE A 131 -7.18 -7.20 15.75
C ILE A 131 -7.88 -7.45 17.08
N ALA A 132 -7.70 -8.64 17.66
CA ALA A 132 -8.24 -8.97 18.98
C ALA A 132 -7.52 -8.20 20.10
N ASN A 133 -6.19 -8.05 20.00
CA ASN A 133 -5.36 -7.38 21.01
C ASN A 133 -4.56 -6.23 20.36
N PRO A 134 -5.21 -5.08 20.06
CA PRO A 134 -4.57 -3.94 19.41
C PRO A 134 -3.41 -3.37 20.23
N LYS A 135 -2.41 -2.80 19.55
CA LYS A 135 -1.38 -2.01 20.24
C LYS A 135 -2.00 -0.78 20.90
N THR A 136 -1.33 -0.23 21.91
CA THR A 136 -1.73 1.03 22.56
C THR A 136 -1.83 2.21 21.61
N SER A 137 -1.11 2.18 20.48
CA SER A 137 -1.23 3.16 19.40
C SER A 137 -2.49 3.01 18.54
N GLY A 138 -3.32 2.00 18.77
CA GLY A 138 -4.47 1.64 17.93
C GLY A 138 -4.14 0.74 16.73
N TYR A 139 -2.88 0.28 16.57
CA TYR A 139 -2.52 -0.56 15.42
C TYR A 139 -3.22 -1.94 15.42
N ARG A 140 -3.83 -2.30 14.28
CA ARG A 140 -4.55 -3.56 14.04
C ARG A 140 -4.10 -4.26 12.76
N SER A 141 -3.92 -5.59 12.84
CA SER A 141 -3.63 -6.52 11.73
C SER A 141 -3.38 -7.93 12.30
N ILE A 142 -3.59 -8.99 11.51
CA ILE A 142 -3.01 -10.31 11.81
C ILE A 142 -1.59 -10.38 11.25
N HIS A 143 -0.63 -10.69 12.12
CA HIS A 143 0.77 -10.89 11.75
C HIS A 143 1.12 -12.37 11.78
N LEU A 144 1.69 -12.87 10.69
CA LEU A 144 2.24 -14.22 10.60
C LEU A 144 3.73 -14.12 10.26
N ILE A 145 4.60 -14.78 11.02
CA ILE A 145 6.01 -14.95 10.66
C ILE A 145 6.19 -16.34 10.10
N LEU A 146 6.57 -16.42 8.83
CA LEU A 146 6.80 -17.68 8.13
C LEU A 146 8.28 -17.94 7.93
N LYS A 147 8.69 -19.20 8.11
CA LYS A 147 10.02 -19.67 7.74
C LYS A 147 9.94 -20.38 6.40
N PHE A 148 10.62 -19.85 5.39
CA PHE A 148 10.63 -20.39 4.04
C PHE A 148 11.32 -21.75 3.99
N GLY A 149 10.74 -22.69 3.23
CA GLY A 149 11.13 -24.09 3.22
C GLY A 149 10.65 -24.81 1.95
N GLU A 150 10.86 -24.22 0.77
CA GLU A 150 10.59 -24.89 -0.51
C GLU A 150 11.82 -25.69 -0.99
N ARG A 151 11.57 -26.80 -1.69
CA ARG A 151 12.60 -27.59 -2.41
C ARG A 151 12.86 -27.01 -3.81
N GLY A 152 13.93 -27.46 -4.48
CA GLY A 152 14.26 -27.06 -5.86
C GLY A 152 14.79 -25.63 -5.94
N ALA A 153 14.26 -24.79 -6.83
CA ALA A 153 14.74 -23.41 -7.04
C ALA A 153 14.71 -22.52 -5.77
N GLY A 154 13.91 -22.90 -4.77
CA GLY A 154 13.83 -22.22 -3.47
C GLY A 154 14.82 -22.69 -2.40
N GLU A 155 15.57 -23.78 -2.63
CA GLU A 155 16.39 -24.45 -1.61
C GLU A 155 17.47 -23.53 -1.04
N LYS A 156 18.08 -22.68 -1.88
CA LYS A 156 19.08 -21.68 -1.46
C LYS A 156 18.53 -20.59 -0.54
N HIS A 157 17.21 -20.47 -0.42
CA HIS A 157 16.52 -19.48 0.43
C HIS A 157 15.91 -20.12 1.68
N VAL A 158 16.15 -21.41 1.93
CA VAL A 158 15.61 -22.13 3.08
C VAL A 158 16.07 -21.45 4.37
N GLY A 159 15.11 -21.20 5.26
CA GLY A 159 15.35 -20.53 6.53
C GLY A 159 15.21 -19.01 6.52
N CYS A 160 15.04 -18.38 5.35
CA CYS A 160 14.60 -16.99 5.26
C CYS A 160 13.22 -16.81 5.88
N ASN A 161 13.00 -15.67 6.54
CA ASN A 161 11.69 -15.34 7.11
C ASN A 161 10.90 -14.42 6.17
N VAL A 162 9.58 -14.60 6.14
CA VAL A 162 8.62 -13.69 5.48
C VAL A 162 7.55 -13.32 6.48
N GLU A 163 7.33 -12.02 6.68
CA GLU A 163 6.21 -11.53 7.46
C GLU A 163 4.96 -11.39 6.58
N ILE A 164 3.82 -11.94 6.98
CA ILE A 164 2.52 -11.65 6.37
C ILE A 164 1.72 -10.75 7.30
N GLN A 165 1.22 -9.65 6.75
CA GLN A 165 0.32 -8.71 7.40
C GLN A 165 -1.03 -8.76 6.71
N LEU A 166 -2.02 -9.38 7.33
CA LEU A 166 -3.39 -9.45 6.84
C LEU A 166 -4.24 -8.40 7.58
N ARG A 167 -4.95 -7.57 6.83
CA ARG A 167 -5.74 -6.45 7.35
C ARG A 167 -6.95 -6.20 6.46
N THR A 168 -8.00 -5.60 7.02
CA THR A 168 -9.12 -5.08 6.22
C THR A 168 -8.74 -3.77 5.52
N GLN A 169 -9.60 -3.28 4.63
CA GLN A 169 -9.45 -1.98 3.98
C GLN A 169 -9.47 -0.84 5.00
N LEU A 170 -10.37 -0.85 5.99
CA LEU A 170 -10.44 0.21 7.01
C LEU A 170 -9.17 0.23 7.89
N GLN A 171 -8.71 -0.95 8.34
CA GLN A 171 -7.44 -1.09 9.07
C GLN A 171 -6.25 -0.64 8.22
N HIS A 172 -6.30 -0.88 6.90
CA HIS A 172 -5.28 -0.40 5.98
C HIS A 172 -5.24 1.11 5.91
N VAL A 173 -6.40 1.75 5.69
CA VAL A 173 -6.57 3.20 5.59
C VAL A 173 -6.02 3.86 6.85
N TRP A 174 -6.41 3.38 8.03
CA TRP A 174 -5.87 3.86 9.30
C TRP A 174 -4.33 3.78 9.35
N ALA A 175 -3.77 2.60 9.06
CA ALA A 175 -2.33 2.38 9.16
C ALA A 175 -1.53 3.27 8.18
N THR A 176 -2.06 3.56 7.00
CA THR A 176 -1.42 4.46 6.03
C THR A 176 -1.61 5.93 6.39
N THR A 177 -2.74 6.32 6.95
CA THR A 177 -2.92 7.70 7.44
C THR A 177 -1.96 8.00 8.59
N VAL A 178 -1.76 7.06 9.52
CA VAL A 178 -0.76 7.22 10.60
C VAL A 178 0.64 7.42 10.01
N GLU A 179 1.00 6.68 8.95
CA GLU A 179 2.29 6.84 8.26
C GLU A 179 2.40 8.18 7.49
N ALA A 180 1.30 8.67 6.92
CA ALA A 180 1.22 9.97 6.24
C ALA A 180 1.36 11.13 7.24
N VAL A 181 0.56 11.14 8.31
CA VAL A 181 0.62 12.17 9.37
C VAL A 181 1.97 12.15 10.07
N GLY A 182 2.50 10.98 10.40
CA GLY A 182 3.85 10.88 10.97
C GLY A 182 4.92 11.41 10.02
N SER A 183 4.72 11.28 8.71
CA SER A 183 5.63 11.86 7.71
C SER A 183 5.53 13.37 7.60
N MET A 184 4.32 13.93 7.65
CA MET A 184 4.10 15.39 7.70
C MET A 184 4.79 16.03 8.92
N ARG A 185 4.77 15.33 10.05
CA ARG A 185 5.18 15.86 11.34
C ARG A 185 6.60 15.46 11.74
N THR A 186 7.27 14.63 10.94
CA THR A 186 8.56 14.02 11.30
C THR A 186 8.49 13.27 12.64
N GLU A 187 7.37 12.58 12.88
CA GLU A 187 7.06 11.84 14.11
C GLU A 187 6.86 10.34 13.80
N ASP A 188 7.24 9.44 14.71
CA ASP A 188 6.97 8.00 14.58
C ASP A 188 5.68 7.63 15.34
N LEU A 189 4.57 8.21 14.88
CA LEU A 189 3.26 8.06 15.50
C LEU A 189 2.81 6.60 15.62
N LYS A 190 3.25 5.74 14.70
CA LYS A 190 2.95 4.31 14.72
C LYS A 190 3.64 3.58 15.89
N ALA A 191 4.83 4.06 16.28
CA ALA A 191 5.55 3.60 17.46
C ALA A 191 5.03 4.24 18.76
N GLY A 192 4.09 5.19 18.68
CA GLY A 192 3.61 5.95 19.84
C GLY A 192 4.51 7.14 20.20
N GLU A 193 5.38 7.58 19.29
CA GLU A 193 6.32 8.69 19.48
C GLU A 193 5.80 9.91 18.69
N GLY A 194 5.49 11.03 19.37
CA GLY A 194 5.05 12.27 18.72
C GLY A 194 4.04 13.08 19.52
N ASN A 195 3.28 13.94 18.85
CA ASN A 195 2.27 14.78 19.48
C ASN A 195 1.16 13.93 20.13
N THR A 196 0.91 14.15 21.41
CA THR A 196 0.00 13.33 22.23
C THR A 196 -1.46 13.44 21.80
N GLU A 197 -1.91 14.62 21.34
CA GLU A 197 -3.26 14.82 20.82
C GLU A 197 -3.47 14.04 19.52
N TRP A 198 -2.51 14.07 18.60
CA TRP A 198 -2.55 13.27 17.37
C TRP A 198 -2.53 11.77 17.66
N LEU A 199 -1.68 11.33 18.58
CA LEU A 199 -1.64 9.93 19.02
C LEU A 199 -3.00 9.51 19.59
N ARG A 200 -3.60 10.34 20.43
CA ARG A 200 -4.92 10.08 21.01
C ARG A 200 -6.00 10.05 19.95
N PHE A 201 -6.04 11.05 19.07
CA PHE A 201 -6.98 11.13 17.96
C PHE A 201 -6.92 9.88 17.07
N LEU A 202 -5.72 9.49 16.63
CA LEU A 202 -5.53 8.30 15.79
C LEU A 202 -5.93 7.02 16.53
N THR A 203 -5.66 6.93 17.84
CA THR A 203 -6.10 5.79 18.66
C THR A 203 -7.63 5.69 18.71
N LEU A 204 -8.34 6.81 18.90
CA LEU A 204 -9.80 6.86 18.88
C LEU A 204 -10.37 6.49 17.50
N MET A 205 -9.76 6.97 16.41
CA MET A 205 -10.14 6.58 15.05
C MET A 205 -10.00 5.08 14.81
N SER A 206 -8.97 4.42 15.37
CA SER A 206 -8.85 2.96 15.33
C SER A 206 -10.00 2.28 16.10
N GLY A 207 -10.38 2.84 17.24
CA GLY A 207 -11.53 2.35 18.00
C GLY A 207 -12.86 2.47 17.23
N HIS A 208 -13.08 3.59 16.53
CA HIS A 208 -14.25 3.75 15.65
C HIS A 208 -14.27 2.73 14.51
N ILE A 209 -13.12 2.47 13.88
CA ILE A 209 -13.00 1.40 12.86
C ILE A 209 -13.31 0.03 13.47
N ALA A 210 -12.84 -0.24 14.69
CA ALA A 210 -13.14 -1.49 15.36
C ALA A 210 -14.65 -1.65 15.62
N GLU A 211 -15.36 -0.60 15.99
CA GLU A 211 -16.82 -0.60 16.13
C GLU A 211 -17.51 -0.93 14.79
N LEU A 212 -17.10 -0.27 13.70
CA LEU A 212 -17.62 -0.54 12.35
C LEU A 212 -17.40 -2.00 11.91
N GLU A 213 -16.33 -2.63 12.40
CA GLU A 213 -15.95 -4.00 12.08
C GLU A 213 -16.40 -5.04 13.12
N GLY A 214 -17.14 -4.63 14.16
CA GLY A 214 -17.57 -5.50 15.25
C GLY A 214 -16.41 -6.12 16.04
N GLN A 215 -15.29 -5.41 16.17
CA GLN A 215 -14.06 -5.85 16.84
C GLN A 215 -13.89 -5.16 18.20
N PRO A 216 -13.14 -5.77 19.15
CA PRO A 216 -12.91 -5.19 20.46
C PRO A 216 -12.08 -3.89 20.37
N LEU A 217 -12.44 -2.88 21.18
CA LEU A 217 -11.68 -1.62 21.28
C LEU A 217 -10.26 -1.83 21.84
N GLY A 218 -10.09 -2.82 22.72
CA GLY A 218 -8.85 -3.09 23.44
C GLY A 218 -8.80 -2.37 24.79
N GLU A 219 -7.99 -2.89 25.72
CA GLU A 219 -7.95 -2.44 27.12
C GLU A 219 -7.61 -0.94 27.29
N HIS A 220 -6.79 -0.41 26.37
CA HIS A 220 -6.37 0.99 26.36
C HIS A 220 -7.49 1.99 25.99
N LEU A 221 -8.65 1.50 25.53
CA LEU A 221 -9.85 2.29 25.22
C LEU A 221 -11.03 1.84 26.08
N SER A 222 -10.88 2.00 27.39
CA SER A 222 -11.92 1.71 28.39
C SER A 222 -12.96 2.84 28.44
N MET A 223 -13.76 2.99 27.37
CA MET A 223 -14.76 4.05 27.25
C MET A 223 -15.96 3.63 26.37
N SER A 224 -17.07 4.35 26.47
CA SER A 224 -18.24 4.08 25.64
C SER A 224 -18.03 4.55 24.19
N PRO A 225 -18.68 3.92 23.19
CA PRO A 225 -18.66 4.41 21.80
C PRO A 225 -19.08 5.88 21.65
N LYS A 226 -20.04 6.33 22.48
CA LYS A 226 -20.50 7.72 22.48
C LYS A 226 -19.41 8.68 22.95
N ASP A 227 -18.69 8.33 24.02
CA ASP A 227 -17.60 9.16 24.54
C ASP A 227 -16.40 9.16 23.59
N LEU A 228 -16.08 8.01 22.98
CA LEU A 228 -15.04 7.88 21.97
C LEU A 228 -15.30 8.82 20.79
N ARG A 229 -16.52 8.79 20.22
CA ARG A 229 -16.90 9.69 19.12
C ARG A 229 -16.86 11.15 19.55
N ARG A 230 -17.33 11.49 20.75
CA ARG A 230 -17.28 12.87 21.26
C ARG A 230 -15.85 13.38 21.34
N GLU A 231 -14.96 12.63 22.00
CA GLU A 231 -13.55 13.01 22.17
C GLU A 231 -12.83 13.12 20.80
N ALA A 232 -13.05 12.16 19.90
CA ALA A 232 -12.46 12.19 18.57
C ALA A 232 -12.91 13.40 17.74
N ARG A 233 -14.17 13.84 17.87
CA ARG A 233 -14.69 15.05 17.21
C ARG A 233 -14.05 16.33 17.76
N GLU A 234 -13.87 16.40 19.07
CA GLU A 234 -13.21 17.55 19.72
C GLU A 234 -11.74 17.65 19.27
N LEU A 235 -11.00 16.54 19.30
CA LEU A 235 -9.62 16.50 18.81
C LEU A 235 -9.52 16.78 17.31
N SER A 236 -10.45 16.24 16.50
CA SER A 236 -10.51 16.51 15.05
C SER A 236 -10.56 18.01 14.76
N LYS A 237 -11.41 18.75 15.50
CA LYS A 237 -11.55 20.21 15.40
C LYS A 237 -10.31 20.93 15.90
N ASN A 238 -9.82 20.61 17.09
CA ASN A 238 -8.66 21.27 17.70
C ASN A 238 -7.40 21.12 16.83
N LEU A 239 -7.20 19.92 16.28
CA LEU A 239 -6.06 19.61 15.42
C LEU A 239 -6.27 20.05 13.97
N ASN A 240 -7.45 20.58 13.59
CA ASN A 240 -7.80 20.90 12.21
C ASN A 240 -7.49 19.75 11.24
N VAL A 241 -7.88 18.51 11.58
CA VAL A 241 -7.41 17.29 10.90
C VAL A 241 -7.65 17.32 9.40
N LYS A 242 -8.88 17.62 8.97
CA LYS A 242 -9.26 17.66 7.55
C LYS A 242 -8.42 18.66 6.75
N HIS A 243 -8.19 19.84 7.32
CA HIS A 243 -7.35 20.86 6.70
C HIS A 243 -5.90 20.40 6.59
N ASN A 244 -5.32 19.87 7.68
CA ASN A 244 -3.94 19.35 7.68
C ASN A 244 -3.73 18.26 6.62
N LEU A 245 -4.65 17.28 6.55
CA LEU A 245 -4.57 16.20 5.57
C LEU A 245 -4.73 16.72 4.13
N SER A 246 -5.62 17.70 3.90
CA SER A 246 -5.79 18.34 2.59
C SER A 246 -4.54 19.09 2.15
N THR A 247 -3.95 19.91 3.04
CA THR A 247 -2.73 20.69 2.76
C THR A 247 -1.57 19.77 2.43
N PHE A 248 -1.41 18.66 3.17
CA PHE A 248 -0.40 17.66 2.83
C PHE A 248 -0.62 17.01 1.46
N SER A 249 -1.86 16.65 1.16
CA SER A 249 -2.23 16.06 -0.13
C SER A 249 -1.91 17.00 -1.30
N GLN A 250 -2.03 18.32 -1.11
CA GLN A 250 -1.70 19.33 -2.12
C GLN A 250 -0.20 19.59 -2.25
N PHE A 251 0.55 19.49 -1.16
CA PHE A 251 2.00 19.67 -1.14
C PHE A 251 2.72 18.53 -1.88
N MET A 252 2.24 17.29 -1.69
CA MET A 252 2.81 16.11 -2.31
C MET A 252 2.49 16.05 -3.80
N HIS A 253 3.51 15.94 -4.65
CA HIS A 253 3.33 15.85 -6.09
C HIS A 253 4.20 14.76 -6.70
N GLU A 254 3.62 14.02 -7.65
CA GLU A 254 4.29 12.95 -8.38
C GLU A 254 5.17 13.57 -9.47
N ALA A 255 6.48 13.50 -9.28
CA ALA A 255 7.47 13.91 -10.27
C ALA A 255 7.48 12.92 -11.44
N ASP A 256 7.82 13.40 -12.64
CA ASP A 256 7.74 12.64 -13.91
C ASP A 256 8.15 11.16 -13.75
N THR A 257 7.15 10.29 -13.86
CA THR A 257 7.35 8.85 -13.77
C THR A 257 7.99 8.39 -15.08
N ASN A 258 9.24 7.92 -15.02
CA ASN A 258 9.90 7.36 -16.20
C ASN A 258 9.08 6.17 -16.74
N GLY A 259 8.46 6.37 -17.91
CA GLY A 259 7.50 5.49 -18.60
C GLY A 259 8.11 4.21 -19.19
N GLY A 260 8.99 3.55 -18.44
CA GLY A 260 9.56 2.25 -18.81
C GLY A 260 8.54 1.12 -18.63
N SER A 261 8.77 0.00 -19.33
CA SER A 261 7.95 -1.22 -19.21
C SER A 261 7.85 -1.66 -17.74
N TYR A 262 6.65 -1.51 -17.17
CA TYR A 262 6.41 -1.76 -15.75
C TYR A 262 6.41 -3.27 -15.46
N GLY A 263 7.43 -3.74 -14.75
CA GLY A 263 7.42 -5.06 -14.12
C GLY A 263 6.54 -5.10 -12.87
N SER A 264 6.54 -6.22 -12.15
CA SER A 264 5.79 -6.39 -10.89
C SER A 264 6.50 -5.82 -9.64
N ARG A 265 7.47 -4.90 -9.81
CA ARG A 265 8.28 -4.30 -8.74
C ARG A 265 8.57 -2.83 -9.04
N TYR A 266 8.43 -2.00 -8.01
CA TYR A 266 8.55 -0.56 -8.08
C TYR A 266 9.43 -0.06 -6.94
N MET A 267 10.25 0.95 -7.21
CA MET A 267 10.91 1.77 -6.21
C MET A 267 10.09 3.05 -6.05
N LEU A 268 9.67 3.31 -4.82
CA LEU A 268 9.06 4.58 -4.43
C LEU A 268 10.09 5.37 -3.64
N ARG A 269 10.41 6.58 -4.09
CA ARG A 269 11.22 7.55 -3.35
C ARG A 269 10.38 8.79 -3.06
N MET A 270 10.41 9.25 -1.81
CA MET A 270 9.70 10.45 -1.37
C MET A 270 10.70 11.36 -0.67
N ASN A 271 10.71 12.64 -1.05
CA ASN A 271 11.41 13.68 -0.31
C ASN A 271 10.37 14.52 0.45
N ARG A 272 10.48 14.55 1.78
CA ARG A 272 9.52 15.26 2.65
C ARG A 272 9.70 16.77 2.65
N GLU A 273 10.89 17.27 2.34
CA GLU A 273 11.17 18.71 2.27
C GLU A 273 10.61 19.33 0.99
N THR A 274 10.67 18.60 -0.13
CA THR A 274 10.19 19.10 -1.42
C THR A 274 8.76 18.65 -1.76
N GLY A 275 8.28 17.59 -1.12
CA GLY A 275 7.01 16.96 -1.46
C GLY A 275 7.06 16.07 -2.71
N ASN A 276 8.26 15.86 -3.28
CA ASN A 276 8.42 15.11 -4.52
C ASN A 276 8.28 13.61 -4.26
N ILE A 277 7.45 12.96 -5.08
CA ILE A 277 7.29 11.51 -5.12
C ILE A 277 7.80 11.02 -6.47
N GLN A 278 8.76 10.11 -6.45
CA GLN A 278 9.28 9.44 -7.63
C GLN A 278 8.90 7.97 -7.60
N VAL A 279 8.37 7.50 -8.73
CA VAL A 279 8.10 6.09 -8.97
C VAL A 279 8.95 5.63 -10.14
N SER A 280 9.80 4.64 -9.89
CA SER A 280 10.63 4.03 -10.94
C SER A 280 10.51 2.51 -10.90
N PRO A 281 10.75 1.81 -12.02
CA PRO A 281 10.86 0.35 -11.97
C PRO A 281 12.05 -0.04 -11.09
N ALA A 282 11.87 -1.02 -10.21
CA ALA A 282 12.97 -1.55 -9.42
C ALA A 282 13.75 -2.59 -10.25
N TRP A 283 14.67 -2.10 -11.08
CA TRP A 283 15.60 -2.97 -11.82
C TRP A 283 16.68 -3.54 -10.89
N ARG A 284 17.21 -4.70 -11.25
CA ARG A 284 18.01 -5.60 -10.41
C ARG A 284 19.47 -5.19 -10.24
N GLU A 285 19.75 -3.91 -10.06
CA GLU A 285 21.12 -3.55 -9.71
C GLU A 285 21.39 -3.87 -8.25
N LEU A 286 22.54 -4.50 -8.03
CA LEU A 286 23.11 -4.75 -6.72
C LEU A 286 23.50 -3.40 -6.14
N PHE A 287 22.77 -2.91 -5.13
CA PHE A 287 23.10 -1.70 -4.37
C PHE A 287 23.29 -0.43 -5.23
N ALA A 288 22.25 0.40 -5.28
CA ALA A 288 22.39 1.78 -5.78
C ALA A 288 22.92 2.69 -4.66
N PHE A 289 23.88 3.57 -4.95
CA PHE A 289 24.35 4.59 -4.00
C PHE A 289 23.20 5.49 -3.52
N ASP A 290 22.20 5.74 -4.35
CA ASP A 290 20.99 6.47 -3.99
C ASP A 290 20.22 5.80 -2.84
N ASP A 291 20.23 4.46 -2.74
CA ASP A 291 19.58 3.75 -1.63
C ASP A 291 20.32 3.97 -0.31
N LEU A 292 21.65 4.11 -0.37
CA LEU A 292 22.45 4.46 0.79
C LEU A 292 22.17 5.89 1.22
N GLU A 293 22.23 6.84 0.29
CA GLU A 293 21.98 8.25 0.56
C GLU A 293 20.60 8.46 1.19
N ASP A 294 19.56 7.91 0.58
CA ASP A 294 18.20 7.96 1.10
C ASP A 294 18.03 7.29 2.48
N SER A 295 18.93 6.38 2.85
CA SER A 295 18.89 5.71 4.15
C SER A 295 19.65 6.43 5.26
N LEU A 296 20.50 7.40 4.87
CA LEU A 296 21.24 8.27 5.78
C LEU A 296 20.52 9.59 6.00
N ASP A 297 19.65 10.00 5.07
CA ASP A 297 18.84 11.21 5.13
C ASP A 297 17.43 10.91 5.69
N GLU A 298 17.08 11.50 6.84
CA GLU A 298 15.78 11.29 7.51
C GLU A 298 14.59 11.95 6.78
N THR A 299 14.88 12.89 5.88
CA THR A 299 13.88 13.58 5.05
C THR A 299 13.46 12.74 3.86
N LYS A 300 14.31 11.79 3.45
CA LYS A 300 14.07 10.89 2.32
C LYS A 300 13.47 9.57 2.78
N GLN A 301 12.58 9.03 1.96
CA GLN A 301 12.00 7.71 2.17
C GLN A 301 12.00 6.91 0.88
N SER A 302 12.86 5.88 0.84
CA SER A 302 12.89 4.90 -0.22
C SER A 302 12.27 3.57 0.23
N ILE A 303 11.46 2.98 -0.64
CA ILE A 303 10.88 1.67 -0.41
C ILE A 303 10.75 0.89 -1.71
N GLU A 304 11.11 -0.38 -1.64
CA GLU A 304 10.93 -1.29 -2.75
C GLU A 304 9.73 -2.20 -2.51
N VAL A 305 8.83 -2.24 -3.48
CA VAL A 305 7.53 -2.91 -3.36
C VAL A 305 7.25 -3.78 -4.57
N SER A 306 6.48 -4.85 -4.37
CA SER A 306 6.01 -5.74 -5.43
C SER A 306 4.49 -5.73 -5.48
N VAL A 307 3.93 -5.27 -6.60
CA VAL A 307 2.50 -5.20 -6.86
C VAL A 307 2.23 -5.58 -8.31
N ASP A 308 0.97 -5.81 -8.65
CA ASP A 308 0.61 -6.32 -9.98
C ASP A 308 0.60 -5.23 -11.05
N ASN A 309 0.30 -3.98 -10.67
CA ASN A 309 0.29 -2.82 -11.55
C ASN A 309 0.30 -1.50 -10.74
N MET A 310 0.35 -0.36 -11.44
CA MET A 310 0.33 0.98 -10.84
C MET A 310 -0.95 1.30 -10.03
N ALA A 311 -2.11 0.76 -10.41
CA ALA A 311 -3.33 0.97 -9.63
C ALA A 311 -3.23 0.26 -8.27
N SER A 312 -2.75 -0.99 -8.26
CA SER A 312 -2.45 -1.72 -7.02
C SER A 312 -1.37 -1.04 -6.18
N LEU A 313 -0.38 -0.37 -6.81
CA LEU A 313 0.64 0.42 -6.12
C LEU A 313 0.00 1.54 -5.30
N ARG A 314 -0.83 2.36 -5.95
CA ARG A 314 -1.53 3.49 -5.30
C ARG A 314 -2.46 3.02 -4.18
N GLN A 315 -3.18 1.92 -4.40
CA GLN A 315 -4.08 1.36 -3.39
C GLN A 315 -3.33 0.75 -2.19
N ALA A 316 -2.16 0.15 -2.40
CA ALA A 316 -1.40 -0.50 -1.33
C ALA A 316 -0.50 0.47 -0.55
N TYR A 317 -0.12 1.61 -1.14
CA TYR A 317 0.77 2.62 -0.55
C TYR A 317 0.23 4.05 -0.69
N PRO A 318 -1.05 4.32 -0.35
CA PRO A 318 -1.65 5.65 -0.49
C PRO A 318 -0.92 6.73 0.32
N ASN A 319 -0.22 6.36 1.39
CA ASN A 319 0.60 7.26 2.18
C ASN A 319 1.75 7.90 1.40
N TYR A 320 2.27 7.21 0.36
CA TYR A 320 3.30 7.77 -0.54
C TYR A 320 2.71 8.73 -1.57
N PHE A 321 1.39 8.69 -1.80
CA PHE A 321 0.69 9.59 -2.73
C PHE A 321 -0.17 10.61 -1.98
N ALA A 322 -0.03 10.69 -0.66
CA ALA A 322 -0.88 11.46 0.25
C ALA A 322 -2.39 11.30 0.00
N ASP A 323 -2.86 10.14 -0.46
CA ASP A 323 -4.29 9.91 -0.64
C ASP A 323 -4.95 9.61 0.71
N THR A 324 -5.54 10.64 1.29
CA THR A 324 -6.19 10.60 2.62
C THR A 324 -7.72 10.58 2.54
N ARG A 325 -8.29 10.50 1.34
CA ARG A 325 -9.75 10.63 1.11
C ARG A 325 -10.56 9.60 1.89
N SER A 326 -10.19 8.33 1.80
CA SER A 326 -10.89 7.27 2.53
C SER A 326 -10.82 7.44 4.05
N PHE A 327 -9.78 8.10 4.57
CA PHE A 327 -9.72 8.40 6.00
C PHE A 327 -10.64 9.56 6.37
N ILE A 328 -10.75 10.58 5.51
CA ILE A 328 -11.70 11.68 5.68
C ILE A 328 -13.13 11.15 5.65
N GLU A 329 -13.45 10.18 4.78
CA GLU A 329 -14.77 9.53 4.75
C GLU A 329 -15.11 8.80 6.07
N ILE A 330 -14.13 8.11 6.67
CA ILE A 330 -14.31 7.46 7.99
C ILE A 330 -14.49 8.52 9.09
N LEU A 331 -13.77 9.63 9.01
CA LEU A 331 -13.92 10.74 9.94
C LEU A 331 -15.28 11.43 9.80
N ASP A 332 -15.78 11.59 8.58
CA ASP A 332 -17.11 12.13 8.28
C ASP A 332 -18.21 11.24 8.90
N ASP A 333 -18.10 9.93 8.74
CA ASP A 333 -18.98 8.95 9.38
C ASP A 333 -18.94 9.08 10.92
N LEU A 334 -17.74 9.18 11.51
CA LEU A 334 -17.55 9.39 12.94
C LEU A 334 -18.22 10.71 13.39
N GLU A 335 -18.09 11.79 12.63
CA GLU A 335 -18.68 13.09 12.88
C GLU A 335 -20.21 13.11 12.70
N GLY A 336 -20.80 12.03 12.18
CA GLY A 336 -22.22 11.92 11.89
C GLY A 336 -22.64 12.70 10.64
N ALA A 337 -21.68 13.03 9.77
CA ALA A 337 -21.98 13.58 8.47
C ALA A 337 -22.66 12.50 7.62
N LYS A 338 -23.67 12.89 6.84
CA LYS A 338 -24.21 11.97 5.83
C LYS A 338 -23.07 11.63 4.87
N PRO A 339 -22.90 10.35 4.49
CA PRO A 339 -21.89 10.00 3.51
C PRO A 339 -22.12 10.89 2.28
N PRO A 340 -21.07 11.52 1.72
CA PRO A 340 -21.23 12.25 0.47
C PRO A 340 -21.90 11.29 -0.52
N LYS A 341 -22.91 11.76 -1.28
CA LYS A 341 -23.46 10.97 -2.39
C LYS A 341 -22.26 10.49 -3.18
N ARG A 342 -21.99 9.17 -3.17
CA ARG A 342 -20.87 8.61 -3.90
C ARG A 342 -21.06 9.03 -5.34
N LYS A 343 -20.24 9.97 -5.79
CA LYS A 343 -20.09 10.26 -7.19
C LYS A 343 -19.71 8.93 -7.84
N SER A 344 -20.61 8.38 -8.63
CA SER A 344 -20.35 7.21 -9.46
C SER A 344 -19.09 7.48 -10.30
N THR A 345 -18.45 6.44 -10.83
CA THR A 345 -17.34 6.64 -11.78
C THR A 345 -17.75 7.55 -12.95
N LEU A 346 -19.04 7.62 -13.28
CA LEU A 346 -19.61 8.53 -14.27
C LEU A 346 -19.64 9.99 -13.81
N ASP A 347 -19.93 10.26 -12.54
CA ASP A 347 -19.94 11.61 -11.98
C ASP A 347 -18.54 12.26 -11.89
N MET A 348 -17.49 11.45 -12.13
CA MET A 348 -16.10 11.89 -12.20
C MET A 348 -15.58 12.05 -13.64
N LEU A 349 -16.38 11.66 -14.64
CA LEU A 349 -16.07 11.80 -16.07
C LEU A 349 -16.80 13.01 -16.64
N ASP A 350 -16.11 13.83 -17.43
CA ASP A 350 -16.80 14.82 -18.27
C ASP A 350 -17.45 14.08 -19.44
N LEU A 351 -18.76 13.88 -19.37
CA LEU A 351 -19.57 13.20 -20.38
C LEU A 351 -20.33 14.20 -21.27
N SER A 352 -20.05 15.51 -21.15
CA SER A 352 -20.78 16.57 -21.87
C SER A 352 -20.63 16.50 -23.39
N PHE A 353 -19.62 15.77 -23.88
CA PHE A 353 -19.36 15.51 -25.29
C PHE A 353 -20.23 14.41 -25.90
N LEU A 354 -20.89 13.57 -25.07
CA LEU A 354 -21.81 12.56 -25.58
C LEU A 354 -23.06 13.30 -26.12
N PRO A 355 -23.49 13.03 -27.37
CA PRO A 355 -24.69 13.65 -27.91
C PRO A 355 -25.90 13.33 -27.01
N LYS A 356 -26.65 14.36 -26.64
CA LYS A 356 -27.83 14.24 -25.76
C LYS A 356 -28.92 13.36 -26.38
N ASP A 357 -28.98 13.32 -27.71
CA ASP A 357 -29.88 12.46 -28.48
C ASP A 357 -29.04 11.46 -29.30
N PRO A 358 -29.08 10.15 -28.98
CA PRO A 358 -28.37 9.16 -29.78
C PRO A 358 -29.02 9.04 -31.16
N PRO A 359 -28.23 8.97 -32.26
CA PRO A 359 -28.78 8.74 -33.58
C PRO A 359 -29.55 7.42 -33.59
N THR A 360 -30.83 7.52 -33.95
CA THR A 360 -31.80 6.44 -34.01
C THR A 360 -31.48 5.50 -35.16
N SER A 361 -30.50 4.60 -34.98
CA SER A 361 -30.40 3.33 -35.75
C SER A 361 -29.23 2.47 -35.28
N ASN A 362 -29.28 1.99 -34.04
CA ASN A 362 -28.99 0.61 -33.68
C ASN A 362 -28.88 0.50 -32.16
N LYS A 363 -29.59 -0.46 -31.60
CA LYS A 363 -29.48 -0.85 -30.19
C LYS A 363 -28.06 -1.36 -29.92
N GLY A 364 -27.20 -0.50 -29.38
CA GLY A 364 -25.81 -0.82 -29.03
C GLY A 364 -25.30 0.07 -27.89
N LYS A 365 -25.98 0.00 -26.73
CA LYS A 365 -25.67 0.74 -25.50
C LYS A 365 -24.36 0.23 -24.84
N VAL A 366 -23.17 0.58 -25.32
CA VAL A 366 -21.95 0.46 -24.49
C VAL A 366 -20.94 1.54 -24.89
N VAL A 367 -20.69 2.48 -23.98
CA VAL A 367 -19.41 3.19 -23.94
C VAL A 367 -18.48 2.32 -23.08
N TYR A 368 -17.34 1.87 -23.60
CA TYR A 368 -16.35 1.19 -22.77
C TYR A 368 -15.02 1.92 -22.82
N LEU A 369 -14.40 2.01 -21.64
CA LEU A 369 -13.10 2.62 -21.44
C LEU A 369 -12.14 1.51 -21.05
N ASP A 370 -11.25 1.13 -21.97
CA ASP A 370 -10.24 0.13 -21.65
C ASP A 370 -9.06 0.75 -20.88
N TYR A 371 -8.21 -0.10 -20.29
CA TYR A 371 -7.01 0.34 -19.58
C TYR A 371 -5.97 1.05 -20.48
N THR A 372 -6.19 1.06 -21.80
CA THR A 372 -5.39 1.77 -22.81
C THR A 372 -5.97 3.14 -23.17
N ARG A 373 -7.03 3.59 -22.46
CA ARG A 373 -7.70 4.89 -22.61
C ARG A 373 -8.48 5.04 -23.91
N LYS A 374 -8.83 3.95 -24.59
CA LYS A 374 -9.68 3.99 -25.77
C LYS A 374 -11.15 4.08 -25.39
N VAL A 375 -11.93 4.82 -26.16
CA VAL A 375 -13.36 5.05 -25.98
C VAL A 375 -14.09 4.53 -27.20
N TYR A 376 -15.07 3.67 -26.97
CA TYR A 376 -15.84 3.05 -28.04
C TYR A 376 -17.32 3.37 -27.88
N TRP A 377 -18.07 3.41 -28.98
CA TRP A 377 -19.51 3.61 -29.03
C TRP A 377 -20.11 2.63 -30.04
N GLY A 378 -21.10 1.83 -29.64
CA GLY A 378 -21.78 0.91 -30.56
C GLY A 378 -20.91 -0.20 -31.14
N GLY A 379 -19.68 -0.38 -30.64
CA GLY A 379 -18.68 -1.30 -31.18
C GLY A 379 -17.50 -0.58 -31.86
N ASP A 380 -17.67 0.68 -32.25
CA ASP A 380 -16.68 1.46 -32.98
C ASP A 380 -15.82 2.30 -32.02
N LEU A 381 -14.52 2.44 -32.30
CA LEU A 381 -13.60 3.31 -31.56
C LEU A 381 -13.91 4.75 -31.99
N VAL A 382 -14.41 5.55 -31.05
CA VAL A 382 -14.76 6.95 -31.31
C VAL A 382 -13.71 7.93 -30.82
N GLY A 383 -12.78 7.50 -29.96
CA GLY A 383 -11.68 8.35 -29.52
C GLY A 383 -10.83 7.76 -28.40
N ARG A 384 -10.00 8.60 -27.79
CA ARG A 384 -9.14 8.25 -26.66
C ARG A 384 -9.14 9.35 -25.61
N TRP A 385 -8.95 8.97 -24.35
CA TRP A 385 -8.64 9.90 -23.28
C TRP A 385 -7.13 10.13 -23.20
N GLU A 386 -6.71 11.37 -23.40
CA GLU A 386 -5.31 11.78 -23.34
C GLU A 386 -5.07 12.65 -22.12
N LYS A 387 -3.87 12.56 -21.53
CA LYS A 387 -3.50 13.40 -20.38
C LYS A 387 -3.04 14.75 -20.92
N GLY A 388 -3.78 15.80 -20.62
CA GLY A 388 -3.44 17.17 -20.95
C GLY A 388 -2.29 17.73 -20.11
N VAL A 389 -1.79 18.90 -20.51
CA VAL A 389 -0.61 19.58 -19.97
C VAL A 389 -0.69 19.81 -18.46
N TYR A 390 -1.90 19.95 -17.90
CA TYR A 390 -2.13 20.18 -16.46
C TYR A 390 -2.64 18.94 -15.71
N GLY A 391 -2.46 17.74 -16.28
CA GLY A 391 -2.86 16.50 -15.64
C GLY A 391 -4.37 16.21 -15.68
N THR A 392 -5.15 17.06 -16.31
CA THR A 392 -6.56 16.80 -16.67
C THR A 392 -6.61 15.86 -17.87
N TYR A 393 -7.53 14.90 -17.86
CA TYR A 393 -7.76 14.07 -19.03
C TYR A 393 -8.71 14.80 -19.99
N LEU A 394 -8.42 14.74 -21.29
CA LEU A 394 -9.23 15.32 -22.35
C LEU A 394 -9.58 14.25 -23.38
N PHE A 395 -10.78 14.31 -23.92
CA PHE A 395 -11.23 13.42 -24.98
C PHE A 395 -10.69 13.88 -26.34
N SER A 396 -10.05 12.97 -27.07
CA SER A 396 -9.52 13.17 -28.42
C SER A 396 -10.24 12.23 -29.40
N PRO A 397 -10.99 12.75 -30.39
CA PRO A 397 -11.67 11.92 -31.39
C PRO A 397 -10.70 11.11 -32.25
N GLY A 398 -10.99 9.84 -32.50
CA GLY A 398 -10.07 8.93 -33.19
C GLY A 398 -10.30 8.86 -34.70
N ASN A 399 -9.23 9.01 -35.48
CA ASN A 399 -9.11 8.45 -36.84
C ASN A 399 -8.11 7.28 -36.78
N GLU A 400 -8.57 6.11 -37.26
CA GLU A 400 -7.81 4.90 -37.67
C GLU A 400 -7.48 3.74 -36.65
N ASP A 401 -7.94 2.55 -37.08
CA ASP A 401 -7.58 1.11 -36.94
C ASP A 401 -7.25 0.38 -35.61
N TYR A 402 -7.77 -0.86 -35.52
CA TYR A 402 -8.18 -1.60 -34.30
C TYR A 402 -7.36 -2.86 -33.95
N PHE A 403 -7.41 -3.25 -32.66
CA PHE A 403 -7.53 -4.63 -32.13
C PHE A 403 -8.08 -4.56 -30.67
N ALA A 404 -8.97 -5.48 -30.27
CA ALA A 404 -9.73 -5.49 -29.00
C ALA A 404 -9.62 -6.83 -28.23
N PHE A 405 -9.60 -6.82 -26.88
CA PHE A 405 -9.92 -7.98 -26.02
C PHE A 405 -10.42 -7.59 -24.60
N GLU A 406 -11.28 -8.46 -24.05
CA GLU A 406 -12.14 -8.35 -22.86
C GLU A 406 -11.45 -8.42 -21.49
N SER A 407 -12.00 -7.74 -20.47
CA SER A 407 -12.08 -8.29 -19.10
C SER A 407 -13.10 -7.61 -18.16
N GLY A 408 -13.79 -8.45 -17.38
CA GLY A 408 -13.77 -8.43 -15.92
C GLY A 408 -14.84 -7.65 -15.15
N ASN A 409 -15.03 -6.36 -15.43
CA ASN A 409 -15.90 -5.51 -14.58
C ASN A 409 -16.80 -4.55 -15.37
N LEU A 410 -16.94 -4.80 -16.68
CA LEU A 410 -17.85 -4.10 -17.59
C LEU A 410 -19.30 -4.10 -17.11
N ARG A 411 -19.74 -5.17 -16.43
CA ARG A 411 -21.14 -5.32 -16.03
C ARG A 411 -21.61 -4.21 -15.08
N ARG A 412 -20.81 -3.90 -14.06
CA ARG A 412 -21.15 -2.88 -13.06
C ARG A 412 -21.04 -1.47 -13.63
N PHE A 413 -20.03 -1.21 -14.46
CA PHE A 413 -19.93 0.07 -15.18
C PHE A 413 -21.09 0.27 -16.16
N ASN A 414 -21.50 -0.78 -16.87
CA ASN A 414 -22.65 -0.75 -17.78
C ASN A 414 -23.97 -0.58 -17.02
N GLU A 415 -24.11 -1.17 -15.83
CA GLU A 415 -25.27 -0.98 -14.96
C GLU A 415 -25.36 0.48 -14.47
N ASP A 416 -24.26 1.05 -13.96
CA ASP A 416 -24.20 2.44 -13.51
C ASP A 416 -24.42 3.43 -14.67
N LEU A 417 -23.85 3.17 -15.86
CA LEU A 417 -24.02 4.00 -17.07
C LEU A 417 -25.44 3.93 -17.59
N LYS A 418 -26.08 2.76 -17.52
CA LYS A 418 -27.46 2.58 -17.96
C LYS A 418 -28.43 3.36 -17.06
N LEU A 419 -28.23 3.33 -15.74
CA LEU A 419 -29.01 4.14 -14.79
C LEU A 419 -28.84 5.64 -15.05
N TRP A 420 -27.59 6.08 -15.26
CA TRP A 420 -27.30 7.48 -15.59
C TRP A 420 -27.96 7.96 -16.89
N LEU A 421 -27.94 7.12 -17.95
CA LEU A 421 -28.61 7.42 -19.23
C LEU A 421 -30.14 7.40 -19.13
N GLU A 422 -30.70 6.67 -18.17
CA GLU A 422 -32.14 6.59 -17.91
C GLU A 422 -32.61 7.74 -16.97
N GLY A 423 -31.68 8.56 -16.47
CA GLY A 423 -31.96 9.78 -15.69
C GLY A 423 -32.26 9.54 -14.21
N GLU A 424 -31.88 8.38 -13.66
CA GLU A 424 -32.06 8.00 -12.24
C GLU A 424 -30.89 8.38 -11.33
#